data_AF-A0A947YNR7-F1
#
_entry.id   AF-A0A947YNR7-F1
#
_cell.length_a   1.000
_cell.length_b   1.000
_cell.length_c   1.000
_cell.angle_alpha   90.00
_cell.angle_beta   90.00
_cell.angle_gamma   90.00
#
_symmetry.space_group_name_H-M   'P 1'
#
loop_
_entity.id
_entity.type
_entity.pdbx_description
1 polymer ?
#
loop_
_entity_poly.entity_id
_entity_poly.type
_entity_poly.pdbx_seq_one_letter_code
_entity_poly.pdbx_strand_id
1 'polypeptide(L)'
;MTELVYLTDSYLKELETKVVSCEQKGKIREIVLEKTIFYPQGGGQLSDIGDIIGPSGKAKVKHVRMKGANVVHECTLDGSVATGQEVMCQPDWNFRYLNMRRHSAGHIVHEAVMQLSPEVKPLRADHGKQLFVEYSGSLPIDKKYEVEKLANEIVQKNLPLKTEMVSYEELTKRVSYIAGTLPKNKPLRILTVGDFSPIPDGGTQVKATREAGEITVTLVENDAENVRVYYSIEEDISAKGDARKESLEAKTISTPNFIGQLLDLQRDALDEIQLSDVPILQLRLGLLGPKSMLADLTKRIPLVPQPDRQQVGIVVNEVKRKIEKALHDKASEVPNVSTASSEWFDVTEPGIRPPEGHLHIVTQAITEITRIFERIGFTRVRHPEVDWDWYAFTSLNMPSTHPAYDEWETFIIQSVSDRKQSPIRDRMVLTPHTSNGQVREMEKGKLPIRMINIAKCYRRQIDVSHTPMFHQFEGMYIDKNVSIGHLKGFIDFFVKQYFGPDRKFRLRPFHFQFTEPSFEVDISCDICNGRGCRLCKEGWLELAGSGMIHPVVLRNGGVDPNKYSGFAIGWGIERTYMMKTGTQLDDIRLIYSNDIRFLEQF
;
A
#
# COMPACT_ATOMS: atom_id res chain seq x y z
N MET A 1 14.51 11.31 36.48
CA MET A 1 14.55 10.20 35.50
C MET A 1 13.35 9.34 35.80
N THR A 2 12.55 9.01 34.78
CA THR A 2 11.39 8.12 34.96
C THR A 2 11.86 6.67 35.01
N GLU A 3 11.41 5.90 36.00
CA GLU A 3 11.64 4.45 36.08
C GLU A 3 10.79 3.72 35.03
N LEU A 4 11.41 2.88 34.21
CA LEU A 4 10.80 2.22 33.05
C LEU A 4 10.38 0.79 33.40
N VAL A 5 9.22 0.63 34.05
CA VAL A 5 8.75 -0.67 34.58
C VAL A 5 8.41 -1.66 33.46
N TYR A 6 8.01 -1.16 32.28
CA TYR A 6 7.70 -2.02 31.12
C TYR A 6 8.92 -2.85 30.61
N LEU A 7 10.15 -2.44 30.96
CA LEU A 7 11.37 -3.16 30.59
C LEU A 7 11.56 -4.46 31.40
N THR A 8 11.01 -4.52 32.60
CA THR A 8 11.11 -5.70 33.48
C THR A 8 9.86 -6.56 33.40
N ASP A 9 8.69 -5.95 33.23
CA ASP A 9 7.42 -6.66 33.05
C ASP A 9 6.54 -6.03 31.96
N SER A 10 6.55 -6.65 30.78
CA SER A 10 5.69 -6.23 29.66
C SER A 10 4.21 -6.62 29.84
N TYR A 11 3.88 -7.50 30.81
CA TYR A 11 2.51 -7.96 31.08
C TYR A 11 1.83 -7.19 32.21
N LEU A 12 2.53 -6.26 32.85
CA LEU A 12 1.97 -5.42 33.90
C LEU A 12 0.92 -4.48 33.30
N LYS A 13 -0.33 -4.65 33.72
CA LYS A 13 -1.50 -3.92 33.19
C LYS A 13 -1.80 -2.63 33.94
N GLU A 14 -1.40 -2.58 35.20
CA GLU A 14 -1.69 -1.48 36.11
C GLU A 14 -0.47 -1.17 36.97
N LEU A 15 -0.24 0.12 37.25
CA LEU A 15 0.86 0.58 38.10
C LEU A 15 0.44 1.85 38.84
N GLU A 16 0.53 1.81 40.17
CA GLU A 16 0.46 3.00 41.01
C GLU A 16 1.78 3.76 40.95
N THR A 17 1.69 5.08 40.72
CA THR A 17 2.85 5.96 40.57
C THR A 17 2.47 7.39 40.91
N LYS A 18 3.46 8.29 40.92
CA LYS A 18 3.27 9.71 41.23
C LYS A 18 3.51 10.59 40.01
N VAL A 19 2.69 11.62 39.85
CA VAL A 19 2.87 12.65 38.82
C VAL A 19 4.02 13.58 39.22
N VAL A 20 5.09 13.61 38.43
CA VAL A 20 6.27 14.47 38.64
C VAL A 20 6.05 15.84 38.03
N SER A 21 5.40 15.93 36.87
CA SER A 21 4.98 17.20 36.28
C SER A 21 3.75 17.03 35.39
N CYS A 22 2.93 18.07 35.30
CA CYS A 22 1.77 18.14 34.42
C CYS A 22 1.72 19.53 33.77
N GLU A 23 2.12 19.62 32.51
CA GLU A 23 2.24 20.87 31.76
C GLU A 23 1.19 20.96 30.64
N GLN A 24 0.60 22.13 30.43
CA GLN A 24 -0.32 22.37 29.31
C GLN A 24 0.48 22.88 28.09
N LYS A 25 0.29 22.24 26.93
CA LYS A 25 0.81 22.72 25.64
C LYS A 25 -0.28 22.74 24.58
N GLY A 26 -0.80 23.94 24.31
CA GLY A 26 -1.92 24.11 23.38
C GLY A 26 -3.15 23.34 23.89
N LYS A 27 -3.64 22.37 23.11
CA LYS A 27 -4.79 21.51 23.47
C LYS A 27 -4.41 20.19 24.16
N ILE A 28 -3.11 19.91 24.32
CA ILE A 28 -2.58 18.64 24.84
C ILE A 28 -1.91 18.89 26.20
N ARG A 29 -1.99 17.90 27.09
CA ARG A 29 -1.27 17.88 28.37
C ARG A 29 -0.07 16.93 28.28
N GLU A 30 1.08 17.38 28.75
CA GLU A 30 2.27 16.57 28.92
C GLU A 30 2.39 16.17 30.38
N ILE A 31 2.31 14.87 30.68
CA ILE A 31 2.49 14.33 32.03
C ILE A 31 3.81 13.55 32.10
N VAL A 32 4.61 13.84 33.13
CA VAL A 32 5.79 13.05 33.49
C VAL A 32 5.51 12.31 34.79
N LEU A 33 5.81 11.02 34.81
CA LEU A 33 5.60 10.14 35.96
C LEU A 33 6.93 9.76 36.59
N GLU A 34 6.89 9.42 37.88
CA GLU A 34 8.06 8.89 38.61
C GLU A 34 8.45 7.51 38.07
N LYS A 35 7.45 6.64 37.94
CA LYS A 35 7.54 5.33 37.30
C LYS A 35 6.48 5.21 36.21
N THR A 36 6.78 4.55 35.10
CA THR A 36 5.80 4.29 34.04
C THR A 36 5.82 2.86 33.56
N ILE A 37 4.62 2.30 33.41
CA ILE A 37 4.40 1.07 32.64
C ILE A 37 4.07 1.36 31.18
N PHE A 38 3.88 2.59 30.74
CA PHE A 38 3.63 2.88 29.32
C PHE A 38 4.94 2.80 28.52
N TYR A 39 4.88 2.13 27.36
CA TYR A 39 5.98 2.05 26.42
C TYR A 39 6.06 3.35 25.60
N PRO A 40 7.20 4.07 25.64
CA PRO A 40 7.45 5.18 24.73
C PRO A 40 7.79 4.66 23.33
N GLN A 41 7.37 5.37 22.28
CA GLN A 41 7.68 4.98 20.90
C GLN A 41 9.20 4.83 20.70
N GLY A 42 9.60 3.71 20.11
CA GLY A 42 10.99 3.38 19.83
C GLY A 42 11.12 2.04 19.08
N GLY A 43 12.31 1.74 18.54
CA GLY A 43 12.62 0.40 17.99
C GLY A 43 11.64 -0.15 16.94
N GLY A 44 10.90 0.71 16.23
CA GLY A 44 9.86 0.31 15.28
C GLY A 44 8.47 0.05 15.90
N GLN A 45 8.34 -0.08 17.21
CA GLN A 45 7.08 -0.32 17.91
C GLN A 45 6.34 1.00 18.22
N LEU A 46 5.01 1.00 18.10
CA LEU A 46 4.16 2.14 18.49
C LEU A 46 4.18 2.35 20.01
N SER A 47 4.08 3.60 20.46
CA SER A 47 3.86 3.93 21.87
C SER A 47 2.52 3.41 22.35
N ASP A 48 2.40 3.08 23.63
CA ASP A 48 1.09 2.75 24.19
C ASP A 48 0.14 3.94 24.26
N ILE A 49 -1.13 3.59 24.33
CA ILE A 49 -2.25 4.46 24.68
C ILE A 49 -2.89 3.91 25.95
N GLY A 50 -3.76 4.68 26.60
CA GLY A 50 -4.48 4.23 27.79
C GLY A 50 -4.90 5.39 28.68
N ASP A 51 -5.06 5.11 29.97
CA ASP A 51 -5.53 6.09 30.95
C ASP A 51 -4.52 6.23 32.11
N ILE A 52 -4.33 7.46 32.59
CA ILE A 52 -3.71 7.77 33.87
C ILE A 52 -4.81 8.31 34.77
N ILE A 53 -5.19 7.55 35.79
CA ILE A 53 -6.39 7.78 36.60
C ILE A 53 -5.96 8.35 37.95
N GLY A 54 -6.40 9.57 38.27
CA GLY A 54 -6.22 10.18 39.58
C GLY A 54 -7.56 10.33 40.32
N PRO A 55 -7.54 10.68 41.61
CA PRO A 55 -8.75 10.86 42.43
C PRO A 55 -9.77 11.88 41.92
N SER A 56 -9.36 12.85 41.10
CA SER A 56 -10.21 13.97 40.65
C SER A 56 -10.32 14.08 39.12
N GLY A 57 -9.92 13.04 38.40
CA GLY A 57 -9.99 12.99 36.94
C GLY A 57 -9.08 11.94 36.33
N LYS A 58 -9.14 11.81 35.02
CA LYS A 58 -8.31 10.90 34.23
C LYS A 58 -7.65 11.63 33.08
N ALA A 59 -6.43 11.25 32.75
CA ALA A 59 -5.71 11.70 31.57
C ALA A 59 -5.66 10.57 30.55
N LYS A 60 -6.29 10.78 29.40
CA LYS A 60 -6.27 9.85 28.26
C LYS A 60 -4.98 10.00 27.48
N VAL A 61 -4.07 9.05 27.67
CA VAL A 61 -2.79 8.98 26.96
C VAL A 61 -3.03 8.61 25.50
N LYS A 62 -2.51 9.45 24.61
CA LYS A 62 -2.59 9.28 23.14
C LYS A 62 -1.24 8.95 22.52
N HIS A 63 -0.16 9.38 23.14
CA HIS A 63 1.19 9.12 22.68
C HIS A 63 2.17 9.20 23.84
N VAL A 64 3.25 8.42 23.78
CA VAL A 64 4.29 8.38 24.81
C VAL A 64 5.64 8.42 24.12
N ARG A 65 6.53 9.30 24.61
CA ARG A 65 7.87 9.47 24.02
C ARG A 65 8.94 9.76 25.05
N MET A 66 10.18 9.42 24.70
CA MET A 66 11.35 9.79 25.48
C MET A 66 11.70 11.27 25.28
N LYS A 67 11.98 11.98 26.38
CA LYS A 67 12.53 13.35 26.37
C LYS A 67 13.72 13.40 27.34
N GLY A 68 14.93 13.15 26.81
CA GLY A 68 16.13 12.97 27.62
C GLY A 68 16.01 11.73 28.52
N ALA A 69 16.12 11.93 29.84
CA ALA A 69 15.99 10.86 30.84
C ALA A 69 14.55 10.66 31.37
N ASN A 70 13.58 11.40 30.86
CA ASN A 70 12.18 11.33 31.31
C ASN A 70 11.28 10.78 30.20
N VAL A 71 10.16 10.17 30.61
CA VAL A 71 9.09 9.75 29.70
C VAL A 71 7.96 10.77 29.77
N VAL A 72 7.57 11.28 28.60
CA VAL A 72 6.48 12.25 28.45
C VAL A 72 5.25 11.54 27.89
N HIS A 73 4.13 11.69 28.58
CA HIS A 73 2.83 11.15 28.19
C HIS A 73 1.97 12.30 27.67
N GLU A 74 1.67 12.28 26.38
CA GLU A 74 0.81 13.26 25.72
C GLU A 74 -0.64 12.80 25.84
N CYS A 75 -1.46 13.62 26.49
CA CYS A 75 -2.79 13.22 26.92
C CYS A 75 -3.84 14.33 26.79
N THR A 76 -5.10 13.92 26.79
CA THR A 76 -6.26 14.79 26.96
C THR A 76 -6.86 14.56 28.34
N LEU A 77 -7.20 15.63 29.07
CA LEU A 77 -7.77 15.52 30.41
C LEU A 77 -9.29 15.41 30.37
N ASP A 78 -9.82 14.59 31.26
CA ASP A 78 -11.21 14.54 31.69
C ASP A 78 -11.21 14.68 33.23
N GLY A 79 -11.46 15.90 33.71
CA GLY A 79 -11.22 16.30 35.11
C GLY A 79 -9.82 16.89 35.34
N SER A 80 -9.27 16.74 36.54
CA SER A 80 -7.97 17.30 36.93
C SER A 80 -6.96 16.24 37.37
N VAL A 81 -5.75 16.33 36.80
CA VAL A 81 -4.55 15.61 37.25
C VAL A 81 -3.45 16.64 37.50
N ALA A 82 -2.90 16.67 38.71
CA ALA A 82 -1.95 17.67 39.18
C ALA A 82 -0.58 17.06 39.54
N THR A 83 0.46 17.90 39.52
CA THR A 83 1.79 17.53 40.01
C THR A 83 1.74 17.10 41.47
N GLY A 84 2.42 16.00 41.81
CA GLY A 84 2.48 15.44 43.15
C GLY A 84 1.35 14.47 43.49
N GLN A 85 0.37 14.28 42.61
CA GLN A 85 -0.77 13.39 42.81
C GLN A 85 -0.38 11.92 42.58
N GLU A 86 -0.92 11.03 43.40
CA GLU A 86 -0.88 9.59 43.16
C GLU A 86 -1.92 9.21 42.11
N VAL A 87 -1.48 8.42 41.14
CA VAL A 87 -2.27 8.03 39.96
C VAL A 87 -2.06 6.56 39.63
N MET A 88 -3.10 5.93 39.12
CA MET A 88 -3.07 4.59 38.54
C MET A 88 -2.85 4.70 37.03
N CYS A 89 -1.77 4.10 36.54
CA CYS A 89 -1.54 3.95 35.11
C CYS A 89 -2.21 2.69 34.59
N GLN A 90 -2.97 2.79 33.50
CA GLN A 90 -3.63 1.65 32.86
C GLN A 90 -3.50 1.76 31.33
N PRO A 91 -2.43 1.21 30.74
CA PRO A 91 -2.30 1.04 29.30
C PRO A 91 -3.46 0.22 28.73
N ASP A 92 -3.91 0.56 27.52
CA ASP A 92 -4.89 -0.23 26.79
C ASP A 92 -4.28 -1.60 26.50
N TRP A 93 -4.72 -2.61 27.26
CA TRP A 93 -4.13 -3.94 27.23
C TRP A 93 -4.26 -4.60 25.85
N ASN A 94 -5.38 -4.41 25.16
CA ASN A 94 -5.59 -5.03 23.86
C ASN A 94 -4.65 -4.41 22.82
N PHE A 95 -4.53 -3.07 22.84
CA PHE A 95 -3.62 -2.37 21.96
C PHE A 95 -2.15 -2.74 22.24
N ARG A 96 -1.76 -2.78 23.52
CA ARG A 96 -0.43 -3.20 23.96
C ARG A 96 -0.12 -4.63 23.54
N TYR A 97 -1.02 -5.57 23.81
CA TYR A 97 -0.78 -6.98 23.52
C TYR A 97 -0.62 -7.23 22.03
N LEU A 98 -1.44 -6.58 21.19
CA LEU A 98 -1.27 -6.62 19.73
C LEU A 98 0.12 -6.10 19.30
N ASN A 99 0.57 -4.98 19.86
CA ASN A 99 1.90 -4.44 19.54
C ASN A 99 3.04 -5.33 20.06
N MET A 100 2.89 -5.96 21.23
CA MET A 100 3.84 -6.97 21.73
C MET A 100 3.95 -8.13 20.74
N ARG A 101 2.81 -8.65 20.25
CA ARG A 101 2.79 -9.74 19.26
C ARG A 101 3.47 -9.35 17.96
N ARG A 102 3.13 -8.18 17.41
CA ARG A 102 3.74 -7.66 16.16
C ARG A 102 5.25 -7.46 16.31
N HIS A 103 5.68 -6.90 17.44
CA HIS A 103 7.09 -6.66 17.74
C HIS A 103 7.87 -7.97 17.89
N SER A 104 7.36 -8.91 18.71
CA SER A 104 7.94 -10.24 18.87
C SER A 104 7.96 -11.05 17.56
N ALA A 105 6.93 -10.93 16.71
CA ALA A 105 6.91 -11.54 15.39
C ALA A 105 8.04 -11.01 14.49
N GLY A 106 8.37 -9.72 14.59
CA GLY A 106 9.51 -9.13 13.90
C GLY A 106 10.84 -9.81 14.26
N HIS A 107 11.03 -10.13 15.55
CA HIS A 107 12.20 -10.88 16.02
C HIS A 107 12.23 -12.33 15.51
N ILE A 108 11.07 -12.97 15.39
CA ILE A 108 10.95 -14.32 14.83
C ILE A 108 11.28 -14.33 13.34
N VAL A 109 10.74 -13.36 12.58
CA VAL A 109 11.08 -13.16 11.16
C VAL A 109 12.57 -12.86 11.03
N HIS A 110 13.13 -12.05 11.94
CA HIS A 110 14.55 -11.76 11.95
C HIS A 110 15.41 -13.02 12.04
N GLU A 111 15.10 -13.87 13.00
CA GLU A 111 15.80 -15.14 13.19
C GLU A 111 15.67 -16.04 11.95
N ALA A 112 14.47 -16.15 11.38
CA ALA A 112 14.26 -16.95 10.17
C ALA A 112 15.13 -16.47 8.99
N VAL A 113 15.24 -15.15 8.80
CA VAL A 113 16.11 -14.56 7.78
C VAL A 113 17.59 -14.85 8.08
N MET A 114 18.04 -14.69 9.33
CA MET A 114 19.44 -14.94 9.70
C MET A 114 19.85 -16.40 9.52
N GLN A 115 18.94 -17.36 9.72
CA GLN A 115 19.20 -18.78 9.44
C GLN A 115 19.27 -19.10 7.94
N LEU A 116 18.45 -18.44 7.13
CA LEU A 116 18.40 -18.68 5.68
C LEU A 116 19.47 -17.92 4.89
N SER A 117 19.89 -16.77 5.39
CA SER A 117 20.83 -15.85 4.74
C SER A 117 21.66 -15.11 5.79
N PRO A 118 22.63 -15.78 6.44
CA PRO A 118 23.48 -15.18 7.47
C PRO A 118 24.37 -14.04 6.95
N GLU A 119 24.49 -13.88 5.63
CA GLU A 119 25.25 -12.83 4.96
C GLU A 119 24.60 -11.44 5.02
N VAL A 120 23.28 -11.34 5.23
CA VAL A 120 22.61 -10.04 5.32
C VAL A 120 22.88 -9.39 6.67
N LYS A 121 22.92 -8.05 6.72
CA LYS A 121 23.15 -7.32 7.99
C LYS A 121 21.92 -6.49 8.36
N PRO A 122 21.37 -6.64 9.58
CA PRO A 122 20.19 -5.89 10.00
C PRO A 122 20.47 -4.38 10.01
N LEU A 123 19.49 -3.61 9.54
CA LEU A 123 19.53 -2.15 9.51
C LEU A 123 18.50 -1.53 10.46
N ARG A 124 17.22 -1.84 10.24
CA ARG A 124 16.10 -1.33 11.04
C ARG A 124 14.87 -2.22 10.88
N ALA A 125 13.85 -1.95 11.70
CA ALA A 125 12.55 -2.57 11.57
C ALA A 125 11.44 -1.57 11.92
N ASP A 126 10.25 -1.80 11.39
CA ASP A 126 9.00 -1.13 11.78
C ASP A 126 7.98 -2.23 12.11
N HIS A 127 7.34 -2.09 13.27
CA HIS A 127 6.39 -3.05 13.84
C HIS A 127 5.06 -2.36 14.15
N GLY A 128 4.85 -1.15 13.61
CA GLY A 128 3.73 -0.30 13.90
C GLY A 128 2.88 -0.03 12.65
N LYS A 129 3.34 0.89 11.81
CA LYS A 129 2.58 1.35 10.63
C LYS A 129 2.74 0.41 9.44
N GLN A 130 3.96 -0.12 9.27
CA GLN A 130 4.30 -1.08 8.23
C GLN A 130 5.14 -2.15 8.90
N LEU A 131 4.67 -3.40 8.90
CA LEU A 131 5.37 -4.50 9.55
C LEU A 131 6.48 -5.02 8.63
N PHE A 132 7.72 -4.63 8.87
CA PHE A 132 8.88 -5.14 8.12
C PHE A 132 10.18 -5.16 8.93
N VAL A 133 11.10 -6.03 8.50
CA VAL A 133 12.51 -6.02 8.92
C VAL A 133 13.39 -5.74 7.70
N GLU A 134 14.33 -4.80 7.83
CA GLU A 134 15.21 -4.34 6.75
C GLU A 134 16.67 -4.70 7.03
N TYR A 135 17.36 -5.13 5.97
CA TYR A 135 18.74 -5.57 5.99
C TYR A 135 19.51 -4.97 4.82
N SER A 136 20.81 -4.78 4.98
CA SER A 136 21.72 -4.57 3.85
C SER A 136 22.13 -5.92 3.24
N GLY A 137 22.24 -5.95 1.92
CA GLY A 137 22.40 -7.15 1.12
C GLY A 137 21.14 -7.48 0.32
N SER A 138 21.09 -8.70 -0.22
CA SER A 138 19.96 -9.17 -1.03
C SER A 138 19.48 -10.52 -0.54
N LEU A 139 18.17 -10.69 -0.41
CA LEU A 139 17.54 -12.00 -0.18
C LEU A 139 16.91 -12.46 -1.51
N PRO A 140 17.26 -13.64 -2.05
CA PRO A 140 16.58 -14.17 -3.23
C PRO A 140 15.05 -14.16 -3.02
N ILE A 141 14.29 -13.61 -3.97
CA ILE A 141 12.84 -13.35 -3.84
C ILE A 141 12.03 -14.66 -3.65
N ASP A 142 12.56 -15.78 -4.15
CA ASP A 142 12.02 -17.12 -3.96
C ASP A 142 12.08 -17.61 -2.50
N LYS A 143 12.88 -16.98 -1.64
CA LYS A 143 12.94 -17.29 -0.20
C LYS A 143 11.75 -16.77 0.62
N LYS A 144 10.80 -16.04 0.03
CA LYS A 144 9.58 -15.57 0.74
C LYS A 144 8.90 -16.72 1.52
N TYR A 145 8.64 -17.83 0.85
CA TYR A 145 7.96 -18.98 1.44
C TYR A 145 8.84 -19.71 2.46
N GLU A 146 10.15 -19.70 2.28
CA GLU A 146 11.10 -20.32 3.21
C GLU A 146 11.18 -19.54 4.52
N VAL A 147 11.23 -18.20 4.45
CA VAL A 147 11.20 -17.33 5.63
C VAL A 147 9.90 -17.53 6.39
N GLU A 148 8.76 -17.55 5.69
CA GLU A 148 7.44 -17.78 6.31
C GLU A 148 7.37 -19.16 6.98
N LYS A 149 7.80 -20.21 6.28
CA LYS A 149 7.81 -21.57 6.81
C LYS A 149 8.66 -21.65 8.07
N LEU A 150 9.89 -21.16 8.03
CA LEU A 150 10.81 -21.22 9.16
C LEU A 150 10.34 -20.36 10.34
N ALA A 151 9.79 -19.17 10.09
CA ALA A 151 9.20 -18.33 11.13
C ALA A 151 8.06 -19.06 11.85
N ASN A 152 7.17 -19.73 11.11
CA ASN A 152 6.08 -20.50 11.72
C ASN A 152 6.57 -21.79 12.42
N GLU A 153 7.64 -22.43 11.95
CA GLU A 153 8.30 -23.52 12.69
C GLU A 153 8.83 -23.03 14.05
N ILE A 154 9.40 -21.82 14.12
CA ILE A 154 9.82 -21.19 15.38
C ILE A 154 8.61 -20.92 16.30
N VAL A 155 7.52 -20.36 15.76
CA VAL A 155 6.25 -20.14 16.50
C VAL A 155 5.72 -21.45 17.09
N GLN A 156 5.70 -22.53 16.31
CA GLN A 156 5.18 -23.83 16.73
C GLN A 156 6.00 -24.44 17.88
N LYS A 157 7.32 -24.24 17.89
CA LYS A 157 8.24 -24.69 18.96
C LYS A 157 7.96 -24.05 20.32
N ASN A 158 7.17 -22.95 20.37
CA ASN A 158 6.79 -22.27 21.62
C ASN A 158 8.00 -21.90 22.49
N LEU A 159 9.08 -21.44 21.86
CA LEU A 159 10.31 -21.02 22.52
C LEU A 159 10.06 -19.81 23.43
N PRO A 160 10.69 -19.75 24.61
CA PRO A 160 10.55 -18.62 25.53
C PRO A 160 11.29 -17.38 25.02
N LEU A 161 10.70 -16.20 25.21
CA LEU A 161 11.35 -14.91 25.02
C LEU A 161 11.82 -14.40 26.38
N LYS A 162 13.14 -14.26 26.57
CA LYS A 162 13.74 -13.84 27.83
C LYS A 162 14.48 -12.53 27.63
N THR A 163 14.32 -11.59 28.56
CA THR A 163 15.07 -10.34 28.53
C THR A 163 15.93 -10.18 29.76
N GLU A 164 17.11 -9.59 29.57
CA GLU A 164 18.09 -9.34 30.63
C GLU A 164 18.77 -7.99 30.41
N MET A 165 19.24 -7.39 31.50
CA MET A 165 20.01 -6.15 31.46
C MET A 165 21.50 -6.50 31.53
N VAL A 166 22.27 -6.07 30.54
CA VAL A 166 23.70 -6.33 30.43
C VAL A 166 24.49 -5.02 30.33
N SER A 167 25.77 -5.08 30.67
CA SER A 167 26.69 -3.98 30.39
C SER A 167 26.97 -3.85 28.89
N TYR A 168 27.43 -2.68 28.43
CA TYR A 168 27.84 -2.52 27.02
C TYR A 168 28.95 -3.50 26.63
N GLU A 169 29.91 -3.77 27.54
CA GLU A 169 31.01 -4.71 27.31
C GLU A 169 30.49 -6.15 27.17
N GLU A 170 29.54 -6.56 28.00
CA GLU A 170 28.94 -7.89 27.91
C GLU A 170 28.07 -8.03 26.66
N LEU A 171 27.32 -7.00 26.30
CA LEU A 171 26.56 -6.95 25.04
C LEU A 171 27.49 -7.17 23.85
N THR A 172 28.65 -6.49 23.80
CA THR A 172 29.63 -6.65 22.70
C THR A 172 30.19 -8.06 22.54
N LYS A 173 30.15 -8.87 23.60
CA LYS A 173 30.62 -10.27 23.58
C LYS A 173 29.53 -11.26 23.16
N ARG A 174 28.25 -10.87 23.24
CA ARG A 174 27.10 -11.78 23.12
C ARG A 174 26.27 -11.57 21.86
N VAL A 175 26.28 -10.38 21.26
CA VAL A 175 25.47 -10.07 20.08
C VAL A 175 26.32 -10.00 18.80
N SER A 176 25.76 -10.45 17.68
CA SER A 176 26.41 -10.43 16.36
C SER A 176 26.42 -9.03 15.71
N TYR A 177 25.54 -8.13 16.17
CA TYR A 177 25.40 -6.78 15.64
C TYR A 177 25.11 -5.76 16.75
N ILE A 178 25.78 -4.61 16.68
CA ILE A 178 25.63 -3.49 17.61
C ILE A 178 25.36 -2.23 16.81
N ALA A 179 24.19 -1.62 17.00
CA ALA A 179 23.89 -0.33 16.41
C ALA A 179 24.83 0.75 16.99
N GLY A 180 25.45 1.57 16.14
CA GLY A 180 26.40 2.60 16.54
C GLY A 180 25.82 3.70 17.45
N THR A 181 24.50 3.76 17.57
CA THR A 181 23.74 4.72 18.39
C THR A 181 23.50 4.25 19.83
N LEU A 182 23.94 3.04 20.20
CA LEU A 182 23.70 2.51 21.54
C LEU A 182 24.51 3.23 22.63
N PRO A 183 23.87 3.64 23.74
CA PRO A 183 24.54 4.35 24.82
C PRO A 183 25.48 3.41 25.59
N LYS A 184 26.75 3.83 25.71
CA LYS A 184 27.84 3.02 26.30
C LYS A 184 27.88 3.03 27.83
N ASN A 185 27.25 4.02 28.45
CA ASN A 185 27.42 4.32 29.89
C ASN A 185 26.20 3.91 30.74
N LYS A 186 25.32 3.04 30.23
CA LYS A 186 24.18 2.51 31.00
C LYS A 186 23.90 1.05 30.65
N PRO A 187 23.27 0.28 31.55
CA PRO A 187 22.79 -1.05 31.24
C PRO A 187 21.87 -1.05 30.00
N LEU A 188 22.06 -2.03 29.12
CA LEU A 188 21.30 -2.23 27.89
C LEU A 188 20.48 -3.51 28.02
N ARG A 189 19.26 -3.50 27.47
CA ARG A 189 18.39 -4.67 27.48
C ARG A 189 18.65 -5.50 26.22
N ILE A 190 18.84 -6.80 26.41
CA ILE A 190 18.89 -7.78 25.32
C ILE A 190 17.72 -8.74 25.44
N LEU A 191 17.27 -9.23 24.29
CA LEU A 191 16.24 -10.26 24.14
C LEU A 191 16.89 -11.52 23.58
N THR A 192 16.53 -12.66 24.17
CA THR A 192 16.91 -14.00 23.69
C THR A 192 15.63 -14.77 23.38
N VAL A 193 15.52 -15.32 22.18
CA VAL A 193 14.39 -16.16 21.75
C VAL A 193 14.86 -17.62 21.76
N GLY A 194 14.37 -18.42 22.72
CA GLY A 194 14.87 -19.78 22.92
C GLY A 194 16.37 -19.81 23.21
N ASP A 195 17.12 -20.48 22.33
CA ASP A 195 18.58 -20.62 22.39
C ASP A 195 19.30 -19.83 21.26
N PHE A 196 18.57 -18.92 20.59
CA PHE A 196 19.13 -18.09 19.52
C PHE A 196 20.04 -16.98 20.06
N SER A 197 20.81 -16.36 19.15
CA SER A 197 21.72 -15.28 19.54
C SER A 197 20.93 -14.09 20.12
N PRO A 198 21.37 -13.50 21.24
CA PRO A 198 20.68 -12.38 21.83
C PRO A 198 20.77 -11.13 20.93
N ILE A 199 19.73 -10.30 20.98
CA ILE A 199 19.60 -9.08 20.20
C ILE A 199 19.28 -7.89 21.11
N PRO A 200 19.83 -6.67 20.86
CA PRO A 200 19.46 -5.48 21.61
C PRO A 200 17.98 -5.13 21.37
N ASP A 201 17.19 -5.03 22.43
CA ASP A 201 15.76 -4.75 22.33
C ASP A 201 15.25 -3.89 23.49
N GLY A 202 14.60 -2.78 23.14
CA GLY A 202 13.97 -1.89 24.11
C GLY A 202 12.45 -2.02 24.18
N GLY A 203 11.83 -2.86 23.35
CA GLY A 203 10.38 -2.97 23.17
C GLY A 203 9.68 -3.82 24.23
N THR A 204 8.36 -3.96 24.10
CA THR A 204 7.58 -4.89 24.94
C THR A 204 7.42 -6.22 24.20
N GLN A 205 7.51 -7.35 24.91
CA GLN A 205 7.59 -8.67 24.28
C GLN A 205 6.57 -9.64 24.87
N VAL A 206 6.08 -10.58 24.05
CA VAL A 206 5.34 -11.74 24.55
C VAL A 206 6.26 -12.70 25.32
N LYS A 207 5.72 -13.65 26.09
CA LYS A 207 6.55 -14.60 26.88
C LYS A 207 7.04 -15.78 26.05
N ALA A 208 6.29 -16.17 25.02
CA ALA A 208 6.66 -17.28 24.15
C ALA A 208 6.30 -17.01 22.70
N THR A 209 7.09 -17.57 21.78
CA THR A 209 6.95 -17.38 20.33
C THR A 209 5.56 -17.76 19.81
N ARG A 210 4.86 -18.72 20.45
CA ARG A 210 3.49 -19.09 20.08
C ARG A 210 2.49 -17.94 20.24
N GLU A 211 2.71 -17.04 21.20
CA GLU A 211 1.82 -15.90 21.44
C GLU A 211 1.84 -14.88 20.31
N ALA A 212 2.90 -14.84 19.48
CA ALA A 212 2.92 -13.98 18.29
C ALA A 212 1.76 -14.32 17.34
N GLY A 213 1.33 -15.59 17.29
CA GLY A 213 0.38 -16.12 16.33
C GLY A 213 1.04 -16.52 15.01
N GLU A 214 0.24 -17.04 14.08
CA GLU A 214 0.72 -17.38 12.73
C GLU A 214 1.28 -16.14 12.03
N ILE A 215 2.45 -16.28 11.42
CA ILE A 215 3.15 -15.20 10.71
C ILE A 215 3.01 -15.45 9.20
N THR A 216 2.52 -14.47 8.46
CA THR A 216 2.51 -14.49 7.00
C THR A 216 3.55 -13.50 6.50
N VAL A 217 4.49 -13.95 5.67
CA VAL A 217 5.40 -13.03 4.96
C VAL A 217 4.61 -12.48 3.78
N THR A 218 4.35 -11.17 3.76
CA THR A 218 3.49 -10.56 2.75
C THR A 218 4.26 -10.22 1.48
N LEU A 219 5.48 -9.70 1.63
CA LEU A 219 6.35 -9.24 0.54
C LEU A 219 7.82 -9.33 0.92
N VAL A 220 8.69 -9.72 -0.02
CA VAL A 220 10.14 -9.50 0.07
C VAL A 220 10.52 -8.52 -1.03
N GLU A 221 10.95 -7.33 -0.64
CA GLU A 221 11.34 -6.25 -1.54
C GLU A 221 12.85 -6.08 -1.50
N ASN A 222 13.53 -6.34 -2.61
CA ASN A 222 14.95 -6.02 -2.76
C ASN A 222 15.06 -4.67 -3.49
N ASP A 223 15.84 -3.76 -2.93
CA ASP A 223 16.38 -2.60 -3.64
C ASP A 223 17.84 -2.84 -4.04
N ALA A 224 18.55 -1.80 -4.50
CA ALA A 224 19.92 -1.95 -5.01
C ALA A 224 20.94 -2.39 -3.94
N GLU A 225 20.70 -2.11 -2.66
CA GLU A 225 21.66 -2.36 -1.57
C GLU A 225 21.02 -3.06 -0.35
N ASN A 226 19.69 -3.08 -0.26
CA ASN A 226 18.93 -3.53 0.90
C ASN A 226 17.79 -4.47 0.51
N VAL A 227 17.32 -5.21 1.50
CA VAL A 227 16.13 -6.05 1.41
C VAL A 227 15.20 -5.79 2.59
N ARG A 228 13.91 -5.68 2.30
CA ARG A 228 12.84 -5.59 3.29
C ARG A 228 11.97 -6.83 3.24
N VAL A 229 11.77 -7.44 4.40
CA VAL A 229 10.86 -8.57 4.59
C VAL A 229 9.63 -8.07 5.33
N TYR A 230 8.52 -7.92 4.62
CA TYR A 230 7.24 -7.52 5.16
C TYR A 230 6.47 -8.72 5.68
N TYR A 231 5.76 -8.57 6.80
CA TYR A 231 5.00 -9.65 7.42
C TYR A 231 3.66 -9.18 8.00
N SER A 232 2.81 -10.11 8.42
CA SER A 232 1.58 -9.88 9.17
C SER A 232 1.35 -11.03 10.16
N ILE A 233 0.54 -10.83 11.20
CA ILE A 233 0.14 -11.89 12.13
C ILE A 233 -1.35 -12.25 11.99
N GLU A 234 -1.77 -13.41 12.50
CA GLU A 234 -3.16 -13.93 12.42
C GLU A 234 -4.27 -12.91 12.74
N GLU A 235 -4.08 -12.03 13.72
CA GLU A 235 -5.05 -10.95 14.04
C GLU A 235 -5.12 -9.83 12.98
N ASP A 236 -4.07 -9.63 12.17
CA ASP A 236 -4.10 -8.69 11.04
C ASP A 236 -4.94 -9.24 9.86
N ILE A 237 -5.09 -10.57 9.80
CA ILE A 237 -5.89 -11.26 8.78
C ILE A 237 -7.38 -11.24 9.19
N SER A 238 -7.70 -11.36 10.48
CA SER A 238 -9.08 -11.30 11.01
C SER A 238 -9.74 -9.92 10.89
N ALA A 239 -8.94 -8.85 10.78
CA ALA A 239 -9.46 -7.51 10.44
C ALA A 239 -10.00 -7.41 8.99
N LYS A 240 -9.65 -8.36 8.12
CA LYS A 240 -10.14 -8.44 6.73
C LYS A 240 -10.95 -9.69 6.42
N GLY A 241 -10.97 -10.69 7.30
CA GLY A 241 -11.71 -11.94 7.11
C GLY A 241 -12.52 -12.33 8.34
N ASP A 242 -13.85 -12.31 8.19
CA ASP A 242 -14.80 -13.18 8.88
C ASP A 242 -14.91 -13.06 10.42
N ALA A 243 -15.89 -12.37 10.99
CA ALA A 243 -17.33 -12.64 10.88
C ALA A 243 -17.78 -14.11 11.12
N ARG A 244 -16.90 -15.06 11.43
CA ARG A 244 -17.28 -16.44 11.73
C ARG A 244 -16.41 -17.06 12.81
N LYS A 245 -17.06 -17.44 13.92
CA LYS A 245 -16.59 -18.31 15.02
C LYS A 245 -16.03 -17.60 16.26
N GLU A 246 -16.86 -16.77 16.90
CA GLU A 246 -16.90 -16.77 18.37
C GLU A 246 -17.68 -18.01 18.84
N SER A 247 -17.07 -18.84 19.69
CA SER A 247 -17.74 -19.86 20.51
C SER A 247 -17.18 -19.73 21.94
N LEU A 248 -17.96 -19.17 22.87
CA LEU A 248 -18.82 -19.90 23.81
C LEU A 248 -18.07 -20.50 25.02
N GLU A 249 -17.83 -19.67 26.04
CA GLU A 249 -17.96 -20.08 27.45
C GLU A 249 -18.58 -18.91 28.26
N ALA A 250 -19.87 -19.05 28.56
CA ALA A 250 -20.72 -18.05 29.17
C ALA A 250 -20.79 -18.23 30.70
N LYS A 251 -20.59 -17.14 31.44
CA LYS A 251 -21.15 -16.96 32.79
C LYS A 251 -22.67 -16.91 32.66
N THR A 252 -23.39 -17.91 33.18
CA THR A 252 -24.86 -17.99 33.09
C THR A 252 -25.53 -16.90 33.95
N ILE A 253 -26.49 -16.17 33.38
CA ILE A 253 -27.29 -15.13 34.07
C ILE A 253 -28.66 -15.71 34.43
N SER A 254 -29.12 -15.48 35.67
CA SER A 254 -30.44 -15.90 36.15
C SER A 254 -31.58 -15.19 35.40
N THR A 255 -32.56 -15.95 34.91
CA THR A 255 -33.70 -15.46 34.10
C THR A 255 -34.53 -14.37 34.79
N PRO A 256 -34.93 -14.50 36.07
CA PRO A 256 -35.62 -13.42 36.79
C PRO A 256 -34.84 -12.12 36.88
N ASN A 257 -33.51 -12.19 37.05
CA ASN A 257 -32.64 -11.02 37.12
C ASN A 257 -32.56 -10.30 35.76
N PHE A 258 -32.44 -11.08 34.68
CA PHE A 258 -32.40 -10.54 33.33
C PHE A 258 -33.72 -9.86 32.92
N ILE A 259 -34.86 -10.48 33.27
CA ILE A 259 -36.19 -9.88 33.05
C ILE A 259 -36.37 -8.61 33.90
N GLY A 260 -35.90 -8.59 35.14
CA GLY A 260 -35.91 -7.40 36.00
C GLY A 260 -35.17 -6.23 35.36
N GLN A 261 -33.96 -6.46 34.86
CA GLN A 261 -33.15 -5.43 34.17
C GLN A 261 -33.84 -4.87 32.91
N LEU A 262 -34.56 -5.71 32.16
CA LEU A 262 -35.32 -5.26 30.99
C LEU A 262 -36.52 -4.39 31.38
N LEU A 263 -37.19 -4.70 32.49
CA LEU A 263 -38.33 -3.93 32.98
C LEU A 263 -37.89 -2.60 33.60
N ASP A 264 -36.77 -2.57 34.32
CA ASP A 264 -36.16 -1.33 34.82
C ASP A 264 -35.75 -0.43 33.65
N LEU A 265 -35.07 -0.97 32.64
CA LEU A 265 -34.73 -0.22 31.44
C LEU A 265 -35.98 0.31 30.72
N GLN A 266 -37.05 -0.49 30.65
CA GLN A 266 -38.32 -0.06 30.05
C GLN A 266 -38.90 1.14 30.80
N ARG A 267 -38.87 1.14 32.14
CA ARG A 267 -39.35 2.27 32.95
C ARG A 267 -38.49 3.50 32.69
N ASP A 268 -37.18 3.37 32.82
CA ASP A 268 -36.24 4.49 32.69
C ASP A 268 -36.32 5.12 31.28
N ALA A 269 -36.47 4.30 30.24
CA ALA A 269 -36.66 4.75 28.86
C ALA A 269 -37.99 5.50 28.66
N LEU A 270 -39.08 5.04 29.28
CA LEU A 270 -40.38 5.71 29.19
C LEU A 270 -40.38 7.06 29.92
N ASP A 271 -39.72 7.13 31.08
CA ASP A 271 -39.54 8.36 31.84
C ASP A 271 -38.67 9.37 31.06
N GLU A 272 -37.58 8.91 30.44
CA GLU A 272 -36.71 9.75 29.59
C GLU A 272 -37.47 10.30 28.36
N ILE A 273 -38.33 9.50 27.73
CA ILE A 273 -39.16 9.95 26.59
C ILE A 273 -40.17 11.02 27.01
N GLN A 274 -40.74 10.90 28.22
CA GLN A 274 -41.69 11.89 28.72
C GLN A 274 -41.02 13.21 29.12
N LEU A 275 -39.89 13.14 29.83
CA LEU A 275 -39.23 14.27 30.48
C LEU A 275 -38.20 15.01 29.62
N SER A 276 -37.75 14.42 28.51
CA SER A 276 -36.66 15.00 27.72
C SER A 276 -37.15 15.91 26.59
N ASP A 277 -36.50 17.06 26.45
CA ASP A 277 -36.69 18.03 25.36
C ASP A 277 -35.70 17.85 24.19
N VAL A 278 -34.86 16.79 24.23
CA VAL A 278 -33.89 16.55 23.17
C VAL A 278 -34.57 16.03 21.89
N PRO A 279 -33.98 16.25 20.70
CA PRO A 279 -34.59 15.80 19.45
C PRO A 279 -34.92 14.31 19.45
N ILE A 280 -36.12 13.94 19.00
CA ILE A 280 -36.63 12.55 18.98
C ILE A 280 -35.67 11.57 18.29
N LEU A 281 -34.96 12.01 17.25
CA LEU A 281 -33.95 11.18 16.58
C LEU A 281 -32.78 10.82 17.51
N GLN A 282 -32.36 11.76 18.36
CA GLN A 282 -31.29 11.55 19.34
C GLN A 282 -31.76 10.63 20.47
N LEU A 283 -33.00 10.79 20.96
CA LEU A 283 -33.63 9.85 21.91
C LEU A 283 -33.72 8.44 21.31
N ARG A 284 -34.15 8.32 20.05
CA ARG A 284 -34.26 7.04 19.35
C ARG A 284 -32.90 6.36 19.21
N LEU A 285 -31.84 7.10 18.88
CA LEU A 285 -30.49 6.57 18.77
C LEU A 285 -29.92 6.15 20.13
N GLY A 286 -30.21 6.91 21.20
CA GLY A 286 -29.79 6.58 22.57
C GLY A 286 -30.47 5.33 23.12
N LEU A 287 -31.78 5.17 22.91
CA LEU A 287 -32.59 4.11 23.50
C LEU A 287 -32.67 2.82 22.65
N LEU A 288 -32.65 2.94 21.31
CA LEU A 288 -32.81 1.81 20.37
C LEU A 288 -31.61 1.59 19.45
N GLY A 289 -30.58 2.44 19.51
CA GLY A 289 -29.41 2.36 18.65
C GLY A 289 -28.49 1.17 18.98
N PRO A 290 -27.50 0.88 18.12
CA PRO A 290 -26.59 -0.26 18.29
C PRO A 290 -25.65 -0.15 19.51
N LYS A 291 -25.52 1.05 20.08
CA LYS A 291 -24.77 1.35 21.32
C LYS A 291 -25.69 1.62 22.54
N SER A 292 -26.98 1.34 22.42
CA SER A 292 -27.94 1.54 23.50
C SER A 292 -27.82 0.47 24.59
N MET A 293 -28.26 0.79 25.80
CA MET A 293 -28.37 -0.20 26.88
C MET A 293 -29.27 -1.39 26.51
N LEU A 294 -30.31 -1.17 25.69
CA LEU A 294 -31.16 -2.25 25.16
C LEU A 294 -30.38 -3.19 24.24
N ALA A 295 -29.52 -2.65 23.36
CA ALA A 295 -28.66 -3.45 22.48
C ALA A 295 -27.63 -4.25 23.28
N ASP A 296 -27.08 -3.66 24.34
CA ASP A 296 -26.10 -4.33 25.21
C ASP A 296 -26.73 -5.42 26.08
N LEU A 297 -27.98 -5.24 26.53
CA LEU A 297 -28.74 -6.30 27.20
C LEU A 297 -29.11 -7.41 26.21
N THR A 298 -29.54 -7.09 25.00
CA THR A 298 -29.89 -8.09 23.97
C THR A 298 -28.71 -8.99 23.60
N LYS A 299 -27.48 -8.46 23.57
CA LYS A 299 -26.24 -9.25 23.36
C LYS A 299 -25.98 -10.29 24.45
N ARG A 300 -26.60 -10.14 25.64
CA ARG A 300 -26.45 -11.05 26.80
C ARG A 300 -27.51 -12.15 26.85
N ILE A 301 -28.48 -12.19 25.93
CA ILE A 301 -29.47 -13.28 25.82
C ILE A 301 -28.83 -14.68 25.72
N PRO A 302 -27.71 -14.89 25.00
CA PRO A 302 -27.01 -16.18 24.99
C PRO A 302 -26.52 -16.65 26.37
N LEU A 303 -26.37 -15.72 27.34
CA LEU A 303 -25.95 -16.02 28.71
C LEU A 303 -27.12 -16.52 29.59
N VAL A 304 -28.37 -16.41 29.14
CA VAL A 304 -29.55 -16.95 29.84
C VAL A 304 -29.66 -18.46 29.58
N PRO A 305 -30.11 -19.28 30.56
CA PRO A 305 -30.37 -20.71 30.36
C PRO A 305 -31.22 -20.98 29.12
N GLN A 306 -30.83 -21.98 28.33
CA GLN A 306 -31.51 -22.35 27.08
C GLN A 306 -33.04 -22.47 27.16
N PRO A 307 -33.65 -23.09 28.20
CA PRO A 307 -35.11 -23.19 28.28
C PRO A 307 -35.82 -21.83 28.41
N ASP A 308 -35.14 -20.82 28.94
CA ASP A 308 -35.72 -19.52 29.26
C ASP A 308 -35.47 -18.45 28.18
N ARG A 309 -34.56 -18.72 27.24
CA ARG A 309 -34.20 -17.77 26.16
C ARG A 309 -35.38 -17.36 25.30
N GLN A 310 -36.31 -18.28 25.04
CA GLN A 310 -37.52 -17.98 24.25
C GLN A 310 -38.42 -16.99 24.99
N GLN A 311 -38.65 -17.19 26.29
CA GLN A 311 -39.44 -16.30 27.12
C GLN A 311 -38.79 -14.91 27.22
N VAL A 312 -37.47 -14.86 27.42
CA VAL A 312 -36.71 -13.61 27.45
C VAL A 312 -36.78 -12.87 26.11
N GLY A 313 -36.70 -13.58 24.99
CA GLY A 313 -36.85 -12.98 23.65
C GLY A 313 -38.22 -12.33 23.43
N ILE A 314 -39.29 -12.90 23.99
CA ILE A 314 -40.63 -12.29 23.97
C ILE A 314 -40.63 -10.98 24.75
N VAL A 315 -40.07 -10.97 25.95
CA VAL A 315 -39.99 -9.79 26.82
C VAL A 315 -39.18 -8.66 26.17
N VAL A 316 -38.04 -8.97 25.54
CA VAL A 316 -37.22 -7.97 24.80
C VAL A 316 -38.03 -7.30 23.69
N ASN A 317 -38.78 -8.09 22.92
CA ASN A 317 -39.62 -7.56 21.84
C ASN A 317 -40.82 -6.75 22.35
N GLU A 318 -41.35 -7.07 23.54
CA GLU A 318 -42.37 -6.24 24.21
C GLU A 318 -41.81 -4.92 24.69
N VAL A 319 -40.67 -4.92 25.37
CA VAL A 319 -39.97 -3.71 25.84
C VAL A 319 -39.66 -2.80 24.66
N LYS A 320 -39.10 -3.36 23.58
CA LYS A 320 -38.80 -2.61 22.35
C LYS A 320 -40.05 -1.97 21.74
N ARG A 321 -41.16 -2.72 21.61
CA ARG A 321 -42.42 -2.18 21.07
C ARG A 321 -43.00 -1.06 21.93
N LYS A 322 -42.88 -1.14 23.26
CA LYS A 322 -43.35 -0.08 24.16
C LYS A 322 -42.53 1.20 24.01
N ILE A 323 -41.20 1.09 23.92
CA ILE A 323 -40.30 2.23 23.69
C ILE A 323 -40.58 2.85 22.31
N GLU A 324 -40.73 2.04 21.26
CA GLU A 324 -41.06 2.52 19.91
C GLU A 324 -42.42 3.24 19.88
N LYS A 325 -43.42 2.70 20.58
CA LYS A 325 -44.75 3.34 20.69
C LYS A 325 -44.66 4.68 21.41
N ALA A 326 -43.97 4.77 22.55
CA ALA A 326 -43.83 6.01 23.30
C ALA A 326 -43.07 7.09 22.50
N LEU A 327 -42.03 6.71 21.75
CA LEU A 327 -41.33 7.64 20.83
C LEU A 327 -42.24 8.13 19.72
N HIS A 328 -43.12 7.28 19.19
CA HIS A 328 -44.08 7.66 18.16
C HIS A 328 -45.16 8.61 18.71
N ASP A 329 -45.72 8.30 19.88
CA ASP A 329 -46.73 9.11 20.55
C ASP A 329 -46.15 10.52 20.87
N LYS A 330 -44.94 10.59 21.44
CA LYS A 330 -44.22 11.87 21.69
C LYS A 330 -43.95 12.65 20.40
N ALA A 331 -43.62 11.97 19.30
CA ALA A 331 -43.42 12.61 18.00
C ALA A 331 -44.72 13.19 17.41
N SER A 332 -45.87 12.60 17.74
CA SER A 332 -47.19 13.10 17.32
C SER A 332 -47.70 14.26 18.18
N GLU A 333 -47.21 14.41 19.41
CA GLU A 333 -47.53 15.52 20.33
C GLU A 333 -46.77 16.81 20.01
N VAL A 334 -45.62 16.73 19.34
CA VAL A 334 -44.94 17.91 18.80
C VAL A 334 -45.79 18.41 17.63
N PRO A 335 -46.46 19.58 17.74
CA PRO A 335 -47.21 20.11 16.60
C PRO A 335 -46.24 20.21 15.42
N ASN A 336 -46.71 19.85 14.23
CA ASN A 336 -46.03 20.14 12.97
C ASN A 336 -45.84 21.66 12.88
N VAL A 337 -44.79 22.18 13.51
CA VAL A 337 -44.34 23.54 13.37
C VAL A 337 -43.62 23.59 12.03
N SER A 338 -44.43 23.56 10.98
CA SER A 338 -44.11 24.09 9.67
C SER A 338 -44.00 25.62 9.79
N THR A 339 -42.99 26.09 10.53
CA THR A 339 -42.52 27.47 10.49
C THR A 339 -40.99 27.47 10.40
N ALA A 340 -40.45 26.78 9.40
CA ALA A 340 -39.54 27.50 8.53
C ALA A 340 -40.45 28.08 7.45
N SER A 341 -40.46 29.40 7.29
CA SER A 341 -40.80 30.00 6.01
C SER A 341 -40.14 29.14 4.93
N SER A 342 -40.92 28.59 4.00
CA SER A 342 -40.32 28.03 2.79
C SER A 342 -39.73 29.22 2.06
N GLU A 343 -38.51 29.61 2.41
CA GLU A 343 -37.69 30.42 1.53
C GLU A 343 -37.68 29.65 0.21
N TRP A 344 -38.32 30.27 -0.78
CA TRP A 344 -38.32 29.75 -2.13
C TRP A 344 -36.86 29.66 -2.56
N PHE A 345 -36.38 28.43 -2.81
CA PHE A 345 -35.03 28.18 -3.29
C PHE A 345 -35.12 27.60 -4.69
N ASP A 346 -34.27 28.10 -5.59
CA ASP A 346 -34.24 27.65 -6.97
C ASP A 346 -33.48 26.33 -7.07
N VAL A 347 -34.20 25.22 -7.25
CA VAL A 347 -33.61 23.88 -7.44
C VAL A 347 -32.74 23.77 -8.70
N THR A 348 -32.82 24.74 -9.61
CA THR A 348 -31.97 24.81 -10.81
C THR A 348 -30.67 25.57 -10.58
N GLU A 349 -30.51 26.23 -9.42
CA GLU A 349 -29.27 26.92 -9.07
C GLU A 349 -28.12 25.90 -9.04
N PRO A 350 -27.05 26.12 -9.84
CA PRO A 350 -25.91 25.22 -9.84
C PRO A 350 -25.28 25.17 -8.45
N GLY A 351 -25.36 23.99 -7.81
CA GLY A 351 -24.70 23.78 -6.53
C GLY A 351 -23.17 23.93 -6.65
N ILE A 352 -22.52 24.24 -5.53
CA ILE A 352 -21.05 24.32 -5.46
C ILE A 352 -20.49 22.90 -5.60
N ARG A 353 -20.01 22.56 -6.79
CA ARG A 353 -19.35 21.27 -7.04
C ARG A 353 -17.91 21.32 -6.51
N PRO A 354 -17.42 20.25 -5.87
CA PRO A 354 -15.99 20.16 -5.57
C PRO A 354 -15.19 20.14 -6.88
N PRO A 355 -13.95 20.64 -6.89
CA PRO A 355 -13.09 20.54 -8.07
C PRO A 355 -12.83 19.05 -8.36
N GLU A 356 -13.27 18.58 -9.53
CA GLU A 356 -12.99 17.24 -10.03
C GLU A 356 -11.67 17.26 -10.80
N GLY A 357 -10.74 16.38 -10.43
CA GLY A 357 -9.52 16.19 -11.21
C GLY A 357 -9.73 15.17 -12.33
N HIS A 358 -8.98 15.32 -13.42
CA HIS A 358 -8.94 14.34 -14.51
C HIS A 358 -7.50 13.85 -14.76
N LEU A 359 -7.38 12.69 -15.41
CA LEU A 359 -6.08 12.17 -15.82
C LEU A 359 -5.55 12.94 -17.03
N HIS A 360 -4.24 13.13 -17.08
CA HIS A 360 -3.59 13.71 -18.26
C HIS A 360 -3.87 12.87 -19.53
N ILE A 361 -4.06 13.52 -20.67
CA ILE A 361 -4.41 12.88 -21.96
C ILE A 361 -3.53 11.69 -22.33
N VAL A 362 -2.20 11.81 -22.13
CA VAL A 362 -1.25 10.73 -22.39
C VAL A 362 -1.51 9.54 -21.45
N THR A 363 -1.89 9.78 -20.19
CA THR A 363 -2.23 8.71 -19.24
C THR A 363 -3.52 8.01 -19.63
N GLN A 364 -4.51 8.75 -20.12
CA GLN A 364 -5.74 8.18 -20.67
C GLN A 364 -5.43 7.28 -21.88
N ALA A 365 -4.60 7.76 -22.82
CA ALA A 365 -4.16 7.00 -23.99
C ALA A 365 -3.38 5.73 -23.61
N ILE A 366 -2.43 5.82 -22.67
CA ILE A 366 -1.70 4.65 -22.14
C ILE A 366 -2.68 3.62 -21.56
N THR A 367 -3.67 4.07 -20.80
CA THR A 367 -4.66 3.18 -20.18
C THR A 367 -5.51 2.47 -21.23
N GLU A 368 -5.96 3.20 -22.24
CA GLU A 368 -6.73 2.65 -23.37
C GLU A 368 -5.92 1.62 -24.17
N ILE A 369 -4.69 1.97 -24.57
CA ILE A 369 -3.78 1.07 -25.29
C ILE A 369 -3.52 -0.19 -24.47
N THR A 370 -3.21 -0.04 -23.17
CA THR A 370 -2.96 -1.19 -22.28
C THR A 370 -4.15 -2.14 -22.26
N ARG A 371 -5.38 -1.62 -22.11
CA ARG A 371 -6.62 -2.42 -22.09
C ARG A 371 -6.85 -3.18 -23.40
N ILE A 372 -6.52 -2.60 -24.56
CA ILE A 372 -6.66 -3.26 -25.86
C ILE A 372 -5.73 -4.47 -25.96
N PHE A 373 -4.49 -4.32 -25.51
CA PHE A 373 -3.48 -5.37 -25.55
C PHE A 373 -3.74 -6.49 -24.52
N GLU A 374 -4.21 -6.14 -23.33
CA GLU A 374 -4.60 -7.12 -22.29
C GLU A 374 -5.65 -8.11 -22.79
N ARG A 375 -6.62 -7.65 -23.59
CA ARG A 375 -7.69 -8.50 -24.16
C ARG A 375 -7.18 -9.62 -25.07
N ILE A 376 -6.00 -9.45 -25.64
CA ILE A 376 -5.34 -10.44 -26.52
C ILE A 376 -4.17 -11.14 -25.82
N GLY A 377 -4.08 -11.03 -24.49
CA GLY A 377 -3.14 -11.78 -23.66
C GLY A 377 -1.71 -11.23 -23.66
N PHE A 378 -1.53 -9.94 -23.95
CA PHE A 378 -0.25 -9.25 -23.76
C PHE A 378 -0.10 -8.74 -22.34
N THR A 379 1.10 -8.88 -21.80
CA THR A 379 1.44 -8.41 -20.46
C THR A 379 2.21 -7.10 -20.55
N ARG A 380 1.79 -6.09 -19.79
CA ARG A 380 2.52 -4.83 -19.68
C ARG A 380 3.79 -5.02 -18.87
N VAL A 381 4.93 -4.64 -19.45
CA VAL A 381 6.24 -4.65 -18.80
C VAL A 381 6.80 -3.23 -18.74
N ARG A 382 7.78 -3.00 -17.86
CA ARG A 382 8.48 -1.72 -17.75
C ARG A 382 9.97 -1.98 -17.54
N HIS A 383 10.78 -1.23 -18.25
CA HIS A 383 12.24 -1.27 -18.17
C HIS A 383 12.82 0.10 -17.83
N PRO A 384 14.10 0.17 -17.44
CA PRO A 384 14.76 1.43 -17.13
C PRO A 384 14.73 2.42 -18.31
N GLU A 385 14.52 3.70 -17.99
CA GLU A 385 14.58 4.81 -18.96
C GLU A 385 16.03 5.22 -19.26
N VAL A 386 16.90 5.09 -18.25
CA VAL A 386 18.36 5.13 -18.38
C VAL A 386 18.85 3.69 -18.50
N ASP A 387 19.41 3.32 -19.64
CA ASP A 387 19.86 1.95 -19.90
C ASP A 387 21.28 1.92 -20.47
N TRP A 388 21.87 0.73 -20.49
CA TRP A 388 23.14 0.46 -21.18
C TRP A 388 22.93 0.52 -22.69
N ASP A 389 23.90 1.08 -23.39
CA ASP A 389 23.97 1.10 -24.86
C ASP A 389 23.76 -0.29 -25.50
N TRP A 390 24.22 -1.35 -24.83
CA TRP A 390 23.95 -2.73 -25.21
C TRP A 390 22.46 -3.02 -25.47
N TYR A 391 21.58 -2.67 -24.52
CA TYR A 391 20.15 -2.95 -24.66
C TYR A 391 19.46 -1.97 -25.60
N ALA A 392 19.90 -0.72 -25.63
CA ALA A 392 19.34 0.29 -26.51
C ALA A 392 19.76 0.08 -27.98
N PHE A 393 20.88 -0.57 -28.28
CA PHE A 393 21.40 -0.59 -29.65
C PHE A 393 22.07 -1.91 -30.04
N THR A 394 23.17 -2.30 -29.37
CA THR A 394 24.04 -3.39 -29.85
C THR A 394 23.28 -4.72 -29.95
N SER A 395 22.49 -5.02 -28.93
CA SER A 395 21.66 -6.23 -28.88
C SER A 395 20.52 -6.23 -29.90
N LEU A 396 20.14 -5.05 -30.40
CA LEU A 396 19.16 -4.82 -31.46
C LEU A 396 19.82 -4.80 -32.85
N ASN A 397 20.99 -5.42 -33.01
CA ASN A 397 21.71 -5.54 -34.27
C ASN A 397 22.13 -4.18 -34.88
N MET A 398 22.27 -3.15 -34.04
CA MET A 398 22.82 -1.86 -34.45
C MET A 398 24.32 -1.82 -34.13
N PRO A 399 25.21 -1.69 -35.14
CA PRO A 399 26.64 -1.53 -34.87
C PRO A 399 26.93 -0.15 -34.26
N SER A 400 28.05 -0.02 -33.54
CA SER A 400 28.46 1.25 -32.91
C SER A 400 28.72 2.40 -33.90
N THR A 401 28.88 2.10 -35.19
CA THR A 401 28.99 3.09 -36.27
C THR A 401 27.64 3.57 -36.80
N HIS A 402 26.52 3.02 -36.31
CA HIS A 402 25.19 3.39 -36.75
C HIS A 402 24.85 4.82 -36.30
N PRO A 403 24.23 5.66 -37.15
CA PRO A 403 23.90 7.05 -36.80
C PRO A 403 23.10 7.22 -35.51
N ALA A 404 22.31 6.22 -35.12
CA ALA A 404 21.55 6.24 -33.86
C ALA A 404 22.42 6.31 -32.58
N TYR A 405 23.70 5.90 -32.65
CA TYR A 405 24.67 6.04 -31.55
C TYR A 405 25.22 7.46 -31.40
N ASP A 406 25.00 8.32 -32.39
CA ASP A 406 25.57 9.66 -32.38
C ASP A 406 25.00 10.50 -31.22
N GLU A 407 25.87 11.30 -30.59
CA GLU A 407 25.51 12.23 -29.52
C GLU A 407 24.50 13.29 -29.99
N TRP A 408 24.40 13.51 -31.31
CA TRP A 408 23.41 14.41 -31.90
C TRP A 408 21.99 13.83 -31.90
N GLU A 409 21.82 12.51 -31.82
CA GLU A 409 20.50 11.85 -31.82
C GLU A 409 20.10 11.40 -30.41
N THR A 410 21.06 10.82 -29.66
CA THR A 410 20.81 10.18 -28.35
C THR A 410 21.48 10.93 -27.20
N PHE A 411 20.80 11.07 -26.06
CA PHE A 411 21.41 11.60 -24.85
C PHE A 411 22.32 10.55 -24.19
N ILE A 412 23.63 10.75 -24.28
CA ILE A 412 24.63 9.93 -23.60
C ILE A 412 24.85 10.47 -22.19
N ILE A 413 24.82 9.58 -21.19
CA ILE A 413 25.09 9.90 -19.79
C ILE A 413 26.52 9.46 -19.47
N GLN A 414 27.36 10.42 -19.07
CA GLN A 414 28.71 10.14 -18.60
C GLN A 414 28.63 9.33 -17.29
N SER A 415 29.22 8.13 -17.27
CA SER A 415 29.26 7.29 -16.08
C SER A 415 30.10 7.96 -14.99
N VAL A 416 29.46 8.34 -13.88
CA VAL A 416 30.13 8.89 -12.69
C VAL A 416 30.48 7.74 -11.75
N SER A 417 31.36 6.81 -12.14
CA SER A 417 32.03 5.95 -11.15
C SER A 417 33.25 5.20 -11.70
N ASP A 418 34.36 5.31 -10.97
CA ASP A 418 35.57 4.48 -11.01
C ASP A 418 35.31 3.00 -10.59
N ARG A 419 34.15 2.42 -10.92
CA ARG A 419 33.86 1.01 -10.63
C ARG A 419 34.10 0.18 -11.89
N LYS A 420 35.20 -0.59 -11.85
CA LYS A 420 35.63 -1.66 -12.78
C LYS A 420 34.71 -1.83 -14.01
N GLN A 421 35.19 -1.31 -15.13
CA GLN A 421 34.63 -1.51 -16.47
C GLN A 421 34.26 -2.98 -16.70
N SER A 422 32.98 -3.23 -16.96
CA SER A 422 32.53 -4.47 -17.60
C SER A 422 32.94 -4.39 -19.07
N PRO A 423 33.58 -5.42 -19.65
CA PRO A 423 34.10 -5.38 -21.03
C PRO A 423 33.02 -5.33 -22.14
N ILE A 424 31.74 -5.18 -21.77
CA ILE A 424 30.57 -5.24 -22.67
C ILE A 424 29.66 -3.99 -22.53
N ARG A 425 29.90 -3.11 -21.55
CA ARG A 425 28.97 -2.02 -21.18
C ARG A 425 29.73 -0.71 -21.00
N ASP A 426 29.92 -0.01 -22.11
CA ASP A 426 30.81 1.16 -22.16
C ASP A 426 30.10 2.46 -21.77
N ARG A 427 28.80 2.61 -22.06
CA ARG A 427 28.07 3.88 -21.89
C ARG A 427 26.63 3.67 -21.44
N MET A 428 26.13 4.62 -20.66
CA MET A 428 24.71 4.71 -20.33
C MET A 428 24.04 5.76 -21.22
N VAL A 429 22.80 5.53 -21.61
CA VAL A 429 22.01 6.43 -22.46
C VAL A 429 20.61 6.60 -21.91
N LEU A 430 19.99 7.76 -22.16
CA LEU A 430 18.53 7.84 -22.12
C LEU A 430 17.99 7.14 -23.36
N THR A 431 17.13 6.17 -23.13
CA THR A 431 16.66 5.28 -24.20
C THR A 431 15.87 6.05 -25.27
N PRO A 432 16.24 5.97 -26.56
CA PRO A 432 15.54 6.68 -27.64
C PRO A 432 14.27 5.96 -28.13
N HIS A 433 14.06 4.73 -27.67
CA HIS A 433 12.93 3.85 -27.96
C HIS A 433 12.80 2.77 -26.89
N THR A 434 11.62 2.18 -26.77
CA THR A 434 11.28 1.13 -25.79
C THR A 434 11.81 -0.27 -26.14
N SER A 435 12.57 -0.39 -27.24
CA SER A 435 13.09 -1.68 -27.71
C SER A 435 14.16 -2.28 -26.79
N ASN A 436 14.69 -1.47 -25.86
CA ASN A 436 15.59 -1.96 -24.80
C ASN A 436 14.96 -3.06 -23.94
N GLY A 437 13.62 -3.11 -23.86
CA GLY A 437 12.89 -4.17 -23.20
C GLY A 437 12.90 -5.51 -23.93
N GLN A 438 13.04 -5.54 -25.27
CA GLN A 438 12.88 -6.76 -26.07
C GLN A 438 13.84 -7.86 -25.63
N VAL A 439 15.15 -7.57 -25.67
CA VAL A 439 16.20 -8.55 -25.34
C VAL A 439 16.13 -8.93 -23.86
N ARG A 440 15.81 -7.98 -22.97
CA ARG A 440 15.64 -8.23 -21.54
C ARG A 440 14.50 -9.21 -21.23
N GLU A 441 13.39 -9.11 -21.95
CA GLU A 441 12.29 -10.07 -21.80
C GLU A 441 12.66 -11.45 -22.37
N MET A 442 13.41 -11.50 -23.47
CA MET A 442 13.91 -12.76 -24.02
C MET A 442 14.87 -13.48 -23.05
N GLU A 443 15.77 -12.74 -22.39
CA GLU A 443 16.73 -13.27 -21.40
C GLU A 443 16.06 -13.93 -20.19
N LYS A 444 14.78 -13.63 -19.90
CA LYS A 444 14.04 -14.32 -18.83
C LYS A 444 13.74 -15.78 -19.14
N GLY A 445 13.88 -16.21 -20.40
CA GLY A 445 13.73 -17.61 -20.84
C GLY A 445 12.30 -18.17 -20.84
N LYS A 446 11.27 -17.33 -20.64
CA LYS A 446 9.86 -17.76 -20.62
C LYS A 446 9.21 -17.54 -21.99
N LEU A 447 9.02 -18.63 -22.75
CA LEU A 447 8.32 -18.63 -24.05
C LEU A 447 6.92 -19.29 -23.91
N PRO A 448 5.90 -18.86 -24.68
CA PRO A 448 5.90 -17.74 -25.62
C PRO A 448 5.93 -16.38 -24.92
N ILE A 449 6.47 -15.36 -25.60
CA ILE A 449 6.54 -13.99 -25.06
C ILE A 449 5.43 -13.16 -25.71
N ARG A 450 4.58 -12.53 -24.90
CA ARG A 450 3.60 -11.51 -25.30
C ARG A 450 3.76 -10.30 -24.39
N MET A 451 4.53 -9.32 -24.82
CA MET A 451 4.81 -8.13 -24.01
C MET A 451 4.37 -6.86 -24.70
N ILE A 452 3.94 -5.89 -23.90
CA ILE A 452 3.88 -4.48 -24.29
C ILE A 452 4.74 -3.67 -23.32
N ASN A 453 5.80 -3.04 -23.83
CA ASN A 453 6.61 -2.10 -23.06
C ASN A 453 6.09 -0.68 -23.32
N ILE A 454 5.73 0.05 -22.27
CA ILE A 454 5.31 1.45 -22.37
C ILE A 454 6.21 2.27 -21.46
N ALA A 455 7.02 3.15 -22.05
CA ALA A 455 7.92 4.01 -21.30
C ALA A 455 8.16 5.34 -22.00
N LYS A 456 8.84 6.24 -21.27
CA LYS A 456 9.37 7.49 -21.82
C LYS A 456 10.60 7.20 -22.65
N CYS A 457 10.70 7.89 -23.77
CA CYS A 457 11.82 7.85 -24.69
C CYS A 457 12.34 9.27 -24.91
N TYR A 458 13.63 9.36 -25.22
CA TYR A 458 14.34 10.64 -25.23
C TYR A 458 15.14 10.81 -26.52
N ARG A 459 14.99 11.94 -27.21
CA ARG A 459 15.72 12.28 -28.43
C ARG A 459 16.08 13.76 -28.43
N ARG A 460 17.16 14.16 -29.09
CA ARG A 460 17.59 15.58 -29.10
C ARG A 460 16.87 16.43 -30.16
N GLN A 461 15.56 16.27 -30.29
CA GLN A 461 14.75 16.94 -31.33
C GLN A 461 13.64 17.77 -30.67
N ILE A 462 13.41 18.99 -31.16
CA ILE A 462 12.33 19.86 -30.70
C ILE A 462 11.74 20.69 -31.85
N ASP A 463 10.49 20.41 -32.19
CA ASP A 463 9.68 21.18 -33.15
C ASP A 463 8.17 20.98 -32.85
N VAL A 464 7.29 21.34 -33.79
CA VAL A 464 5.82 21.22 -33.62
C VAL A 464 5.36 19.75 -33.53
N SER A 465 6.15 18.82 -34.05
CA SER A 465 5.90 17.38 -34.14
C SER A 465 6.84 16.52 -33.29
N HIS A 466 7.91 17.09 -32.76
CA HIS A 466 8.93 16.40 -31.96
C HIS A 466 9.16 17.09 -30.62
N THR A 467 9.25 16.31 -29.55
CA THR A 467 9.64 16.76 -28.22
C THR A 467 10.85 15.96 -27.72
N PRO A 468 11.71 16.56 -26.87
CA PRO A 468 12.89 15.86 -26.38
C PRO A 468 12.59 14.62 -25.52
N MET A 469 11.39 14.59 -24.94
CA MET A 469 10.83 13.45 -24.22
C MET A 469 9.43 13.19 -24.76
N PHE A 470 9.15 11.92 -25.07
CA PHE A 470 7.85 11.44 -25.53
C PHE A 470 7.59 10.04 -24.99
N HIS A 471 6.38 9.51 -25.16
CA HIS A 471 6.08 8.13 -24.74
C HIS A 471 5.97 7.23 -25.96
N GLN A 472 6.59 6.07 -25.87
CA GLN A 472 6.48 5.03 -26.89
C GLN A 472 5.87 3.79 -26.25
N PHE A 473 5.02 3.10 -27.01
CA PHE A 473 4.64 1.73 -26.69
C PHE A 473 5.16 0.79 -27.75
N GLU A 474 5.55 -0.39 -27.29
CA GLU A 474 6.16 -1.39 -28.14
C GLU A 474 5.68 -2.78 -27.77
N GLY A 475 5.08 -3.43 -28.74
CA GLY A 475 4.55 -4.78 -28.62
C GLY A 475 5.53 -5.78 -29.21
N MET A 476 5.76 -6.88 -28.52
CA MET A 476 6.56 -8.00 -29.02
C MET A 476 5.82 -9.33 -28.78
N TYR A 477 5.72 -10.13 -29.85
CA TYR A 477 5.19 -11.49 -29.79
C TYR A 477 6.19 -12.48 -30.36
N ILE A 478 6.60 -13.46 -29.56
CA ILE A 478 7.50 -14.55 -29.97
C ILE A 478 6.87 -15.89 -29.62
N ASP A 479 6.75 -16.75 -30.63
CA ASP A 479 6.22 -18.11 -30.50
C ASP A 479 6.71 -18.98 -31.67
N LYS A 480 6.27 -20.24 -31.73
CA LYS A 480 6.53 -21.11 -32.88
C LYS A 480 5.62 -20.70 -34.04
N ASN A 481 6.16 -20.67 -35.26
CA ASN A 481 5.43 -20.43 -36.51
C ASN A 481 4.73 -19.06 -36.61
N VAL A 482 5.27 -18.03 -35.95
CA VAL A 482 4.80 -16.65 -36.13
C VAL A 482 5.20 -16.14 -37.52
N SER A 483 4.28 -15.44 -38.18
CA SER A 483 4.41 -15.01 -39.58
C SER A 483 3.89 -13.59 -39.77
N ILE A 484 4.19 -13.00 -40.93
CA ILE A 484 3.71 -11.65 -41.31
C ILE A 484 2.17 -11.57 -41.31
N GLY A 485 1.48 -12.68 -41.59
CA GLY A 485 0.02 -12.73 -41.50
C GLY A 485 -0.49 -12.41 -40.09
N HIS A 486 0.20 -12.90 -39.06
CA HIS A 486 -0.10 -12.58 -37.66
C HIS A 486 0.16 -11.12 -37.34
N LEU A 487 1.28 -10.55 -37.82
CA LEU A 487 1.59 -9.13 -37.67
C LEU A 487 0.50 -8.24 -38.30
N LYS A 488 0.06 -8.56 -39.52
CA LYS A 488 -1.02 -7.83 -40.20
C LYS A 488 -2.33 -7.90 -39.42
N GLY A 489 -2.72 -9.08 -38.97
CA GLY A 489 -3.94 -9.25 -38.17
C GLY A 489 -3.88 -8.50 -36.83
N PHE A 490 -2.71 -8.50 -36.21
CA PHE A 490 -2.47 -7.78 -34.96
C PHE A 490 -2.61 -6.26 -35.13
N ILE A 491 -1.98 -5.69 -36.16
CA ILE A 491 -2.08 -4.25 -36.46
C ILE A 491 -3.53 -3.88 -36.83
N ASP A 492 -4.20 -4.69 -37.67
CA ASP A 492 -5.60 -4.47 -38.05
C ASP A 492 -6.51 -4.41 -36.81
N PHE A 493 -6.32 -5.35 -35.88
CA PHE A 493 -7.05 -5.39 -34.62
C PHE A 493 -6.82 -4.11 -33.81
N PHE A 494 -5.57 -3.72 -33.58
CA PHE A 494 -5.25 -2.52 -32.82
C PHE A 494 -5.86 -1.26 -33.46
N VAL A 495 -5.68 -1.10 -34.78
CA VAL A 495 -6.17 0.08 -35.52
C VAL A 495 -7.69 0.20 -35.41
N LYS A 496 -8.42 -0.91 -35.57
CA LYS A 496 -9.88 -0.91 -35.45
C LYS A 496 -10.37 -0.65 -34.03
N GLN A 497 -9.68 -1.18 -33.03
CA GLN A 497 -10.06 -1.00 -31.62
C GLN A 497 -9.77 0.42 -31.12
N TYR A 498 -8.65 1.02 -31.54
CA TYR A 498 -8.22 2.33 -31.04
C TYR A 498 -8.81 3.50 -31.85
N PHE A 499 -8.82 3.40 -33.18
CA PHE A 499 -9.27 4.48 -34.06
C PHE A 499 -10.68 4.29 -34.62
N GLY A 500 -11.30 3.13 -34.39
CA GLY A 500 -12.66 2.81 -34.83
C GLY A 500 -12.73 1.86 -36.03
N PRO A 501 -13.91 1.26 -36.27
CA PRO A 501 -14.08 0.09 -37.14
C PRO A 501 -13.78 0.36 -38.62
N ASP A 502 -13.97 1.60 -39.09
CA ASP A 502 -13.78 1.98 -40.50
C ASP A 502 -12.33 2.33 -40.83
N ARG A 503 -11.45 2.36 -39.83
CA ARG A 503 -10.08 2.83 -39.99
C ARG A 503 -9.20 1.75 -40.62
N LYS A 504 -8.46 2.11 -41.67
CA LYS A 504 -7.62 1.20 -42.46
C LYS A 504 -6.15 1.48 -42.24
N PHE A 505 -5.33 0.45 -42.36
CA PHE A 505 -3.86 0.56 -42.35
C PHE A 505 -3.26 -0.01 -43.63
N ARG A 506 -2.03 0.42 -43.94
CA ARG A 506 -1.18 -0.21 -44.94
C ARG A 506 0.23 -0.40 -44.38
N LEU A 507 0.92 -1.44 -44.86
CA LEU A 507 2.32 -1.67 -44.56
C LEU A 507 3.15 -1.21 -45.76
N ARG A 508 4.08 -0.30 -45.52
CA ARG A 508 5.06 0.17 -46.50
C ARG A 508 6.41 -0.44 -46.17
N PRO A 509 7.10 -1.14 -47.08
CA PRO A 509 8.43 -1.65 -46.82
C PRO A 509 9.37 -0.55 -46.36
N PHE A 510 10.11 -0.83 -45.30
CA PHE A 510 11.13 0.06 -44.74
C PHE A 510 12.28 -0.78 -44.20
N HIS A 511 13.33 -0.16 -43.68
CA HIS A 511 14.49 -0.87 -43.14
C HIS A 511 14.76 -0.47 -41.68
N PHE A 512 14.57 -1.41 -40.76
CA PHE A 512 15.02 -1.31 -39.36
C PHE A 512 16.06 -2.40 -39.09
N GLN A 513 17.15 -2.08 -38.38
CA GLN A 513 18.26 -3.02 -38.14
C GLN A 513 17.84 -4.27 -37.34
N PHE A 514 16.81 -4.15 -36.50
CA PHE A 514 16.33 -5.21 -35.60
C PHE A 514 15.19 -6.04 -36.17
N THR A 515 14.68 -5.75 -37.38
CA THR A 515 13.61 -6.52 -38.01
C THR A 515 13.89 -6.83 -39.48
N GLU A 516 13.52 -8.02 -39.94
CA GLU A 516 13.56 -8.41 -41.35
C GLU A 516 12.51 -9.50 -41.66
N PRO A 517 11.51 -9.23 -42.54
CA PRO A 517 11.26 -7.96 -43.22
C PRO A 517 10.69 -6.88 -42.29
N SER A 518 10.97 -5.63 -42.65
CA SER A 518 10.62 -4.40 -41.93
C SER A 518 9.55 -3.58 -42.67
N PHE A 519 8.65 -2.93 -41.92
CA PHE A 519 7.53 -2.15 -42.45
C PHE A 519 7.22 -0.91 -41.60
N GLU A 520 6.95 0.21 -42.26
CA GLU A 520 6.24 1.33 -41.66
C GLU A 520 4.73 1.11 -41.79
N VAL A 521 3.99 1.56 -40.77
CA VAL A 521 2.53 1.45 -40.68
C VAL A 521 1.93 2.83 -40.90
N ASP A 522 1.22 2.97 -42.01
CA ASP A 522 0.43 4.16 -42.29
C ASP A 522 -1.05 3.88 -42.02
N ILE A 523 -1.76 4.84 -41.45
CA ILE A 523 -3.21 4.78 -41.20
C ILE A 523 -3.94 5.77 -42.10
N SER A 524 -5.12 5.38 -42.58
CA SER A 524 -5.99 6.27 -43.36
C SER A 524 -6.39 7.49 -42.53
N CYS A 525 -6.26 8.69 -43.09
CA CYS A 525 -6.59 9.94 -42.44
C CYS A 525 -8.10 10.04 -42.12
N ASP A 526 -8.42 10.46 -40.91
CA ASP A 526 -9.80 10.59 -40.41
C ASP A 526 -10.62 11.65 -41.15
N ILE A 527 -9.99 12.79 -41.49
CA ILE A 527 -10.65 13.93 -42.14
C ILE A 527 -11.11 13.58 -43.56
N CYS A 528 -10.28 12.89 -44.33
CA CYS A 528 -10.55 12.61 -45.75
C CYS A 528 -10.93 11.16 -46.03
N ASN A 529 -10.83 10.27 -45.04
CA ASN A 529 -11.00 8.83 -45.18
C ASN A 529 -10.16 8.22 -46.31
N GLY A 530 -8.90 8.66 -46.43
CA GLY A 530 -7.97 8.16 -47.45
C GLY A 530 -8.03 8.83 -48.81
N ARG A 531 -8.83 9.89 -48.99
CA ARG A 531 -8.94 10.63 -50.27
C ARG A 531 -7.86 11.68 -50.50
N GLY A 532 -7.08 12.01 -49.48
CA GLY A 532 -6.14 13.14 -49.48
C GLY A 532 -6.77 14.43 -48.96
N CYS A 533 -6.02 15.18 -48.15
CA CYS A 533 -6.37 16.53 -47.70
C CYS A 533 -5.10 17.33 -47.39
N ARG A 534 -5.26 18.60 -47.00
CA ARG A 534 -4.13 19.48 -46.65
C ARG A 534 -3.21 18.92 -45.57
N LEU A 535 -3.73 18.13 -44.63
CA LEU A 535 -2.97 17.51 -43.53
C LEU A 535 -2.15 16.29 -44.01
N CYS A 536 -2.82 15.29 -44.59
CA CYS A 536 -2.18 14.02 -44.94
C CYS A 536 -1.58 13.97 -46.36
N LYS A 537 -1.88 14.98 -47.20
CA LYS A 537 -1.58 15.07 -48.64
C LYS A 537 -2.17 13.93 -49.48
N GLU A 538 -1.81 12.69 -49.19
CA GLU A 538 -2.14 11.48 -49.95
C GLU A 538 -3.18 10.58 -49.27
N GLY A 539 -3.75 11.00 -48.14
CA GLY A 539 -4.79 10.23 -47.45
C GLY A 539 -4.26 9.31 -46.34
N TRP A 540 -2.95 9.26 -46.14
CA TRP A 540 -2.28 8.34 -45.22
C TRP A 540 -1.36 9.08 -44.25
N LEU A 541 -1.25 8.57 -43.04
CA LEU A 541 -0.44 9.14 -41.96
C LEU A 541 0.43 8.05 -41.35
N GLU A 542 1.74 8.24 -41.45
CA GLU A 542 2.73 7.36 -40.80
C GLU A 542 2.64 7.51 -39.29
N LEU A 543 2.50 6.38 -38.59
CA LEU A 543 2.31 6.35 -37.14
C LEU A 543 3.18 5.36 -36.39
N ALA A 544 3.74 4.35 -37.08
CA ALA A 544 4.52 3.32 -36.41
C ALA A 544 5.49 2.57 -37.31
N GLY A 545 6.49 1.96 -36.67
CA GLY A 545 7.35 0.94 -37.25
C GLY A 545 6.92 -0.45 -36.83
N SER A 546 7.17 -1.45 -37.66
CA SER A 546 6.87 -2.85 -37.38
C SER A 546 7.75 -3.79 -38.20
N GLY A 547 7.84 -5.06 -37.79
CA GLY A 547 8.53 -6.06 -38.60
C GLY A 547 8.67 -7.40 -37.90
N MET A 548 9.18 -8.37 -38.65
CA MET A 548 9.56 -9.68 -38.09
C MET A 548 10.92 -9.55 -37.40
N ILE A 549 11.08 -10.03 -36.18
CA ILE A 549 12.31 -9.83 -35.39
C ILE A 549 13.49 -10.50 -36.09
N HIS A 550 14.59 -9.78 -36.26
CA HIS A 550 15.77 -10.26 -36.97
C HIS A 550 16.44 -11.43 -36.21
N PRO A 551 16.93 -12.49 -36.89
CA PRO A 551 17.54 -13.66 -36.24
C PRO A 551 18.75 -13.36 -35.35
N VAL A 552 19.46 -12.25 -35.58
CA VAL A 552 20.55 -11.81 -34.69
C VAL A 552 19.99 -11.34 -33.35
N VAL A 553 18.88 -10.60 -33.35
CA VAL A 553 18.25 -10.09 -32.12
C VAL A 553 17.69 -11.24 -31.30
N LEU A 554 17.04 -12.23 -31.93
CA LEU A 554 16.60 -13.45 -31.25
C LEU A 554 17.76 -14.18 -30.58
N ARG A 555 18.89 -14.34 -31.28
CA ARG A 555 20.11 -14.96 -30.73
C ARG A 555 20.69 -14.16 -29.56
N ASN A 556 20.73 -12.83 -29.67
CA ASN A 556 21.20 -11.96 -28.61
C ASN A 556 20.33 -12.07 -27.35
N GLY A 557 19.02 -12.33 -27.50
CA GLY A 557 18.09 -12.61 -26.40
C GLY A 557 18.07 -14.06 -25.93
N GLY A 558 18.92 -14.95 -26.46
CA GLY A 558 18.96 -16.37 -26.07
C GLY A 558 17.84 -17.24 -26.67
N VAL A 559 17.15 -16.75 -27.70
CA VAL A 559 16.07 -17.47 -28.40
C VAL A 559 16.61 -18.09 -29.70
N ASP A 560 16.33 -19.37 -29.94
CA ASP A 560 16.75 -20.09 -31.15
C ASP A 560 15.88 -19.71 -32.37
N PRO A 561 16.42 -18.97 -33.36
CA PRO A 561 15.65 -18.49 -34.51
C PRO A 561 15.23 -19.60 -35.48
N ASN A 562 15.79 -20.82 -35.35
CA ASN A 562 15.35 -21.95 -36.16
C ASN A 562 14.06 -22.59 -35.61
N LYS A 563 13.73 -22.32 -34.34
CA LYS A 563 12.55 -22.90 -33.66
C LYS A 563 11.45 -21.87 -33.41
N TYR A 564 11.84 -20.63 -33.17
CA TYR A 564 10.93 -19.54 -32.81
C TYR A 564 11.06 -18.39 -33.80
N SER A 565 9.94 -17.75 -34.06
CA SER A 565 9.87 -16.50 -34.81
C SER A 565 8.99 -15.51 -34.05
N GLY A 566 9.05 -14.25 -34.42
CA GLY A 566 8.25 -13.23 -33.74
C GLY A 566 8.17 -11.94 -34.53
N PHE A 567 7.29 -11.06 -34.11
CA PHE A 567 7.19 -9.71 -34.63
C PHE A 567 7.27 -8.69 -33.51
N ALA A 568 7.69 -7.48 -33.87
CA ALA A 568 7.68 -6.31 -33.01
C ALA A 568 6.97 -5.14 -33.70
N ILE A 569 6.39 -4.25 -32.90
CA ILE A 569 5.75 -3.00 -33.34
C ILE A 569 6.16 -1.86 -32.40
N GLY A 570 6.34 -0.65 -32.92
CA GLY A 570 6.71 0.53 -32.12
C GLY A 570 5.93 1.77 -32.54
N TRP A 571 5.24 2.40 -31.58
CA TRP A 571 4.30 3.49 -31.81
C TRP A 571 4.52 4.62 -30.80
N GLY A 572 4.53 5.87 -31.27
CA GLY A 572 4.52 7.04 -30.39
C GLY A 572 3.12 7.31 -29.85
N ILE A 573 2.95 7.40 -28.53
CA ILE A 573 1.63 7.54 -27.89
C ILE A 573 0.99 8.87 -28.22
N GLU A 574 1.76 9.95 -28.12
CA GLU A 574 1.28 11.30 -28.39
C GLU A 574 0.72 11.40 -29.81
N ARG A 575 1.49 10.95 -30.80
CA ARG A 575 1.06 10.98 -32.21
C ARG A 575 -0.13 10.05 -32.48
N THR A 576 -0.17 8.88 -31.83
CA THR A 576 -1.31 7.96 -31.90
C THR A 576 -2.59 8.62 -31.37
N TYR A 577 -2.50 9.32 -30.24
CA TYR A 577 -3.64 10.02 -29.64
C TYR A 577 -4.09 11.24 -30.45
N MET A 578 -3.13 12.03 -30.96
CA MET A 578 -3.40 13.19 -31.82
C MET A 578 -4.21 12.80 -33.07
N MET A 579 -3.96 11.61 -33.62
CA MET A 579 -4.65 11.13 -34.82
C MET A 579 -5.98 10.42 -34.53
N LYS A 580 -6.42 10.38 -33.27
CA LYS A 580 -7.73 9.85 -32.90
C LYS A 580 -8.83 10.81 -33.35
N THR A 581 -9.93 10.26 -33.85
CA THR A 581 -11.09 11.02 -34.31
C THR A 581 -11.58 11.98 -33.22
N GLY A 582 -11.75 13.26 -33.58
CA GLY A 582 -12.19 14.31 -32.65
C GLY A 582 -11.07 15.01 -31.88
N THR A 583 -9.84 14.48 -31.88
CA THR A 583 -8.68 15.14 -31.26
C THR A 583 -8.14 16.22 -32.19
N GLN A 584 -8.46 17.50 -31.90
CA GLN A 584 -7.97 18.65 -32.67
C GLN A 584 -6.66 19.17 -32.09
N LEU A 585 -5.61 18.35 -32.10
CA LEU A 585 -4.28 18.75 -31.63
C LEU A 585 -3.30 18.83 -32.81
N ASP A 586 -2.81 20.02 -33.10
CA ASP A 586 -1.86 20.30 -34.20
C ASP A 586 -0.41 20.48 -33.72
N ASP A 587 -0.19 20.66 -32.42
CA ASP A 587 1.14 20.85 -31.80
C ASP A 587 1.35 19.91 -30.61
N ILE A 588 2.33 19.01 -30.72
CA ILE A 588 2.65 18.03 -29.67
C ILE A 588 3.16 18.70 -28.38
N ARG A 589 3.73 19.92 -28.47
CA ARG A 589 4.31 20.62 -27.31
C ARG A 589 3.24 21.07 -26.32
N LEU A 590 2.00 21.26 -26.78
CA LEU A 590 0.87 21.59 -25.91
C LEU A 590 0.64 20.51 -24.85
N ILE A 591 0.91 19.24 -25.19
CA ILE A 591 0.83 18.09 -24.28
C ILE A 591 1.75 18.27 -23.07
N TYR A 592 2.92 18.91 -23.23
CA TYR A 592 3.90 19.11 -22.15
C TYR A 592 3.91 20.53 -21.57
N SER A 593 3.06 21.42 -22.08
CA SER A 593 2.96 22.79 -21.58
C SER A 593 2.40 22.87 -20.16
N ASN A 594 1.65 21.84 -19.73
CA ASN A 594 0.89 21.79 -18.49
C ASN A 594 -0.05 23.00 -18.30
N ASP A 595 -0.55 23.59 -19.41
CA ASP A 595 -1.56 24.65 -19.35
C ASP A 595 -2.90 24.09 -18.86
N ILE A 596 -3.39 24.59 -17.73
CA ILE A 596 -4.64 24.13 -17.12
C ILE A 596 -5.82 24.26 -18.10
N ARG A 597 -5.86 25.33 -18.91
CA ARG A 597 -6.95 25.56 -19.88
C ARG A 597 -6.94 24.53 -21.01
N PHE A 598 -5.78 23.95 -21.31
CA PHE A 598 -5.65 22.86 -22.25
C PHE A 598 -6.06 21.54 -21.61
N LEU A 599 -5.57 21.28 -20.39
CA LEU A 599 -5.85 20.04 -19.67
C LEU A 599 -7.34 19.87 -19.35
N GLU A 600 -8.05 20.94 -19.01
CA GLU A 600 -9.50 20.95 -18.69
C GLU A 600 -10.41 20.60 -19.88
N GLN A 601 -9.88 20.53 -21.11
CA GLN A 601 -10.67 20.19 -22.31
C GLN A 601 -10.92 18.68 -22.47
N PHE A 602 -10.23 17.80 -21.71
CA PHE A 602 -10.15 16.36 -21.99
C PHE A 602 -10.64 15.46 -20.86
#